data_AF-A0A426FKR7-F1
#
_entry.id   AF-A0A426FKR7-F1
#
_cell.length_a   1.000
_cell.length_b   1.000
_cell.length_c   1.000
_cell.angle_alpha   90.00
_cell.angle_beta   90.00
_cell.angle_gamma   90.00
#
_symmetry.space_group_name_H-M   'P 1'
#
loop_
_entity.id
_entity.type
_entity.pdbx_description
1 polymer ?
#
loop_
_entity_poly.entity_id
_entity_poly.type
_entity_poly.pdbx_seq_one_letter_code
_entity_poly.pdbx_strand_id
1 'polypeptide(L)'
;MSRTAPSSLAPGQDLPDDVAYLLQRAVSGVLRAAQNGDLPLFAWTLGLPQEELLEVLARLFPEVEPVEPLRDVQYQQLLALKPRDFQSMLRLLEQSRNPQLPEQKIRWLAHAMTAACYGEHELWRDMGLGDMTDLARLMQVCFPPLYERQRIGQNWKQLLLSRLHDG
;
A
#
# COMPACT_ATOMS: atom_id res chain seq x y z
N MET A 1 38.08 -4.25 16.81
CA MET A 1 37.08 -4.09 15.73
C MET A 1 35.74 -4.57 16.26
N SER A 2 35.01 -3.69 16.94
CA SER A 2 33.74 -4.04 17.57
C SER A 2 32.62 -3.90 16.53
N ARG A 3 32.00 -5.02 16.17
CA ARG A 3 30.77 -5.04 15.36
C ARG A 3 29.63 -4.53 16.24
N THR A 4 29.13 -3.34 15.92
CA THR A 4 27.90 -2.80 16.49
C THR A 4 26.75 -3.74 16.14
N ALA A 5 26.11 -4.32 17.16
CA ALA A 5 24.87 -5.06 17.00
C ALA A 5 23.78 -4.10 16.47
N PRO A 6 22.82 -4.57 15.66
CA PRO A 6 21.66 -3.75 15.31
C PRO A 6 20.86 -3.46 16.57
N SER A 7 20.69 -2.17 16.86
CA SER A 7 19.84 -1.68 17.94
C SER A 7 18.44 -2.28 17.80
N SER A 8 18.00 -3.01 18.82
CA SER A 8 16.63 -3.51 18.93
C SER A 8 15.68 -2.31 19.07
N LEU A 9 14.94 -1.99 18.00
CA LEU A 9 13.90 -0.97 18.01
C LEU A 9 12.72 -1.48 18.82
N ALA A 10 12.24 -0.67 19.77
CA ALA A 10 11.08 -0.99 20.61
C ALA A 10 9.83 -1.21 19.74
N PRO A 11 8.96 -2.17 20.08
CA PRO A 11 7.69 -2.35 19.36
C PRO A 11 6.82 -1.10 19.53
N GLY A 12 6.30 -0.58 18.41
CA GLY A 12 5.39 0.58 18.40
C GLY A 12 6.02 1.93 18.08
N GLN A 13 7.17 1.96 17.38
CA GLN A 13 7.71 3.23 16.89
C GLN A 13 6.88 3.78 15.75
N ASP A 14 6.71 5.10 15.70
CA ASP A 14 6.14 5.78 14.54
C ASP A 14 6.95 5.49 13.27
N LEU A 15 6.27 5.59 12.12
CA LEU A 15 6.95 5.47 10.83
C LEU A 15 7.97 6.60 10.66
N PRO A 16 9.17 6.33 10.11
CA PRO A 16 10.10 7.37 9.72
C PRO A 16 9.42 8.41 8.81
N ASP A 17 9.73 9.69 8.98
CA ASP A 17 9.04 10.81 8.31
C ASP A 17 9.01 10.66 6.79
N ASP A 18 10.12 10.21 6.19
CA ASP A 18 10.22 9.94 4.75
C ASP A 18 9.24 8.85 4.32
N VAL A 19 9.12 7.78 5.09
CA VAL A 19 8.23 6.65 4.80
C VAL A 19 6.77 7.04 5.05
N ALA A 20 6.49 7.85 6.08
CA ALA A 20 5.16 8.38 6.35
C ALA A 20 4.68 9.28 5.20
N TYR A 21 5.56 10.15 4.68
CA TYR A 21 5.28 10.98 3.50
C TYR A 21 5.03 10.11 2.25
N LEU A 22 5.86 9.09 2.01
CA LEU A 22 5.68 8.19 0.87
C LEU A 22 4.38 7.37 0.96
N LEU A 23 3.97 6.97 2.16
CA LEU A 23 2.67 6.32 2.40
C LEU A 23 1.52 7.26 2.05
N GLN A 24 1.53 8.49 2.56
CA GLN A 24 0.50 9.49 2.26
C GLN A 24 0.42 9.74 0.74
N ARG A 25 1.58 9.89 0.09
CA ARG A 25 1.68 10.05 -1.36
C ARG A 25 1.14 8.85 -2.11
N ALA A 26 1.47 7.63 -1.67
CA ALA A 26 0.99 6.38 -2.24
C ALA A 26 -0.54 6.30 -2.22
N VAL A 27 -1.15 6.54 -1.05
CA VAL A 27 -2.60 6.53 -0.88
C VAL A 27 -3.26 7.58 -1.77
N SER A 28 -2.78 8.83 -1.73
CA SER A 28 -3.30 9.91 -2.58
C SER A 28 -3.18 9.58 -4.08
N GLY A 29 -2.06 8.97 -4.48
CA GLY A 29 -1.81 8.57 -5.86
C GLY A 29 -2.81 7.53 -6.35
N VAL A 30 -3.05 6.48 -5.58
CA VAL A 30 -4.02 5.44 -5.94
C VAL A 30 -5.44 6.00 -6.04
N LEU A 31 -5.86 6.82 -5.07
CA LEU A 31 -7.19 7.43 -5.08
C LEU A 31 -7.39 8.33 -6.30
N ARG A 32 -6.40 9.16 -6.63
CA ARG A 32 -6.41 10.04 -7.80
C ARG A 32 -6.38 9.25 -9.10
N ALA A 33 -5.56 8.21 -9.19
CA ALA A 33 -5.49 7.37 -10.38
C ALA A 33 -6.83 6.64 -10.63
N ALA A 34 -7.48 6.14 -9.58
CA ALA A 34 -8.83 5.57 -9.69
C ALA A 34 -9.86 6.63 -10.11
N GLN A 35 -9.78 7.84 -9.56
CA GLN A 35 -10.68 8.95 -9.91
C GLN A 35 -10.53 9.39 -11.37
N ASN A 36 -9.31 9.35 -11.91
CA ASN A 36 -9.00 9.71 -13.29
C ASN A 36 -9.29 8.59 -14.31
N GLY A 37 -9.56 7.36 -13.83
CA GLY A 37 -9.74 6.19 -14.68
C GLY A 37 -8.44 5.48 -15.09
N ASP A 38 -7.30 5.85 -14.50
CA ASP A 38 -6.00 5.18 -14.69
C ASP A 38 -5.90 3.87 -13.89
N LEU A 39 -6.71 3.71 -12.84
CA LEU A 39 -6.91 2.48 -12.10
C LEU A 39 -8.37 2.01 -12.16
N PRO A 40 -8.64 0.70 -12.02
CA PRO A 40 -9.99 0.19 -11.93
C PRO A 40 -10.79 0.88 -10.81
N LEU A 41 -12.07 1.11 -11.04
CA LEU A 41 -12.90 1.93 -10.14
C LEU A 41 -12.91 1.45 -8.68
N PHE A 42 -12.82 0.14 -8.43
CA PHE A 42 -12.74 -0.39 -7.06
C PHE A 42 -11.53 0.14 -6.29
N ALA A 43 -10.44 0.51 -6.97
CA ALA A 43 -9.22 1.00 -6.34
C ALA A 43 -9.45 2.31 -5.57
N TRP A 44 -10.50 3.07 -5.89
CA TRP A 44 -10.92 4.23 -5.10
C TRP A 44 -11.33 3.86 -3.67
N THR A 45 -11.72 2.60 -3.43
CA THR A 45 -12.01 2.08 -2.09
C THR A 45 -10.76 1.57 -1.37
N LEU A 46 -9.61 1.47 -2.06
CA LEU A 46 -8.42 0.73 -1.62
C LEU A 46 -8.71 -0.74 -1.24
N GLY A 47 -9.90 -1.26 -1.60
CA GLY A 47 -10.39 -2.56 -1.14
C GLY A 47 -10.75 -2.62 0.35
N LEU A 48 -10.90 -1.46 1.01
CA LEU A 48 -11.24 -1.32 2.43
C LEU A 48 -12.75 -1.23 2.65
N PRO A 49 -13.26 -1.58 3.85
CA PRO A 49 -14.57 -1.12 4.29
C PRO A 49 -14.66 0.41 4.32
N GLN A 50 -15.86 0.97 4.15
CA GLN A 50 -16.05 2.42 4.03
C GLN A 50 -15.58 3.17 5.28
N GLU A 51 -15.89 2.66 6.46
CA GLU A 51 -15.46 3.25 7.73
C GLU A 51 -13.92 3.33 7.83
N GLU A 52 -13.23 2.27 7.39
CA GLU A 52 -11.77 2.22 7.39
C GLU A 52 -11.18 3.16 6.32
N LEU A 53 -11.81 3.29 5.15
CA LEU A 53 -11.42 4.29 4.15
C LEU A 53 -11.56 5.72 4.70
N LEU A 54 -12.67 6.04 5.37
CA LEU A 54 -12.87 7.37 5.95
C LEU A 54 -11.85 7.66 7.05
N GLU A 55 -11.46 6.65 7.84
CA GLU A 55 -10.38 6.77 8.81
C GLU A 55 -9.04 7.07 8.12
N VAL A 56 -8.70 6.35 7.04
CA VAL A 56 -7.49 6.62 6.24
C VAL A 56 -7.47 8.07 5.80
N LEU A 57 -8.58 8.57 5.24
CA LEU A 57 -8.67 9.93 4.72
C LEU A 57 -8.50 10.98 5.82
N ALA A 58 -9.21 10.82 6.93
CA ALA A 58 -9.14 11.75 8.06
C ALA A 58 -7.75 11.78 8.72
N ARG A 59 -7.03 10.65 8.73
CA ARG A 59 -5.73 10.52 9.39
C ARG A 59 -4.56 10.96 8.51
N LEU A 60 -4.62 10.68 7.22
CA LEU A 60 -3.54 10.98 6.27
C LEU A 60 -3.70 12.35 5.60
N PHE A 61 -4.91 12.90 5.56
CA PHE A 61 -5.20 14.19 4.92
C PHE A 61 -6.08 15.07 5.85
N PRO A 62 -5.62 15.37 7.08
CA PRO A 62 -6.40 16.15 8.05
C PRO A 62 -6.72 17.58 7.56
N GLU A 63 -6.00 18.07 6.56
CA GLU A 63 -6.23 19.36 5.91
C GLU A 63 -7.40 19.39 4.91
N VAL A 64 -7.90 18.22 4.50
CA VAL A 64 -9.01 18.11 3.54
C VAL A 64 -10.34 18.06 4.29
N GLU A 65 -11.38 18.69 3.73
CA GLU A 65 -12.72 18.59 4.29
C GLU A 65 -13.15 17.11 4.40
N PRO A 66 -13.83 16.72 5.50
CA PRO A 66 -14.28 15.35 5.68
C PRO A 66 -15.08 14.86 4.48
N VAL A 67 -14.65 13.74 3.91
CA VAL A 67 -15.35 13.13 2.78
C VAL A 67 -16.70 12.60 3.24
N GLU A 68 -17.77 13.04 2.59
CA GLU A 68 -19.11 12.53 2.86
C GLU A 68 -19.20 11.03 2.51
N PRO A 69 -19.77 10.19 3.38
CA PRO A 69 -19.96 8.79 3.07
C PRO A 69 -20.95 8.63 1.91
N LEU A 70 -20.57 7.82 0.92
CA LEU A 70 -21.51 7.20 -0.01
C LEU A 70 -22.54 6.35 0.74
N ARG A 71 -23.71 6.15 0.12
CA ARG A 71 -24.70 5.19 0.64
C ARG A 71 -24.12 3.78 0.61
N ASP A 72 -24.43 2.97 1.62
CA ASP A 72 -23.93 1.59 1.77
C ASP A 72 -24.04 0.77 0.47
N VAL A 73 -25.20 0.81 -0.19
CA VAL A 73 -25.43 0.08 -1.44
C VAL A 73 -24.46 0.49 -2.55
N GLN A 74 -24.17 1.79 -2.68
CA GLN A 74 -23.23 2.30 -3.68
C GLN A 74 -21.80 1.87 -3.35
N TYR A 75 -21.40 1.94 -2.09
CA TYR A 75 -20.08 1.52 -1.67
C TYR A 75 -19.86 0.01 -1.86
N GLN A 76 -20.86 -0.80 -1.52
CA GLN A 76 -20.81 -2.26 -1.73
C GLN A 76 -20.72 -2.62 -3.22
N GLN A 77 -21.36 -1.86 -4.11
CA GLN A 77 -21.20 -2.05 -5.56
C GLN A 77 -19.77 -1.80 -6.02
N LEU A 78 -19.09 -0.77 -5.49
CA LEU A 78 -17.68 -0.50 -5.80
C LEU A 78 -16.78 -1.61 -5.27
N LEU A 79 -16.99 -2.05 -4.02
CA LEU A 79 -16.22 -3.14 -3.43
C LEU A 79 -16.42 -4.48 -4.15
N ALA A 80 -17.62 -4.74 -4.70
CA ALA A 80 -17.91 -5.96 -5.45
C ALA A 80 -17.10 -6.08 -6.76
N LEU A 81 -16.56 -4.97 -7.28
CA LEU A 81 -15.67 -4.96 -8.44
C LEU A 81 -14.24 -5.40 -8.10
N LYS A 82 -13.94 -5.65 -6.82
CA LYS A 82 -12.62 -6.10 -6.36
C LYS A 82 -12.21 -7.42 -7.03
N PRO A 83 -11.00 -7.51 -7.60
CA PRO A 83 -10.49 -8.74 -8.18
C PRO A 83 -10.45 -9.91 -7.20
N ARG A 84 -10.67 -11.13 -7.70
CA ARG A 84 -10.76 -12.34 -6.87
C ARG A 84 -9.48 -12.63 -6.09
N ASP A 85 -8.34 -12.30 -6.67
CA ASP A 85 -7.01 -12.51 -6.11
C ASP A 85 -6.53 -11.38 -5.18
N PHE A 86 -7.30 -10.28 -5.06
CA PHE A 86 -6.95 -9.13 -4.22
C PHE A 86 -6.64 -9.55 -2.78
N GLN A 87 -7.48 -10.42 -2.20
CA GLN A 87 -7.29 -10.86 -0.81
C GLN A 87 -6.02 -11.70 -0.64
N SER A 88 -5.62 -12.45 -1.66
CA SER A 88 -4.39 -13.25 -1.62
C SER A 88 -3.16 -12.35 -1.78
N MET A 89 -3.23 -11.35 -2.66
CA MET A 89 -2.18 -10.33 -2.80
C MET A 89 -2.01 -9.49 -1.53
N LEU A 90 -3.10 -9.06 -0.91
CA LEU A 90 -3.08 -8.35 0.36
C LEU A 90 -2.44 -9.20 1.48
N ARG A 91 -2.85 -10.47 1.59
CA ARG A 91 -2.26 -11.41 2.58
C ARG A 91 -0.75 -11.58 2.38
N LEU A 92 -0.27 -11.63 1.15
CA LEU A 92 1.17 -11.69 0.85
C LEU A 92 1.92 -10.48 1.42
N LEU A 93 1.38 -9.27 1.24
CA LEU A 93 1.96 -8.05 1.79
C LEU A 93 1.89 -8.03 3.33
N GLU A 94 0.74 -8.39 3.91
CA GLU A 94 0.54 -8.45 5.36
C GLU A 94 1.48 -9.46 6.04
N GLN A 95 1.69 -10.63 5.43
CA GLN A 95 2.65 -11.64 5.91
C GLN A 95 4.10 -11.20 5.80
N SER A 96 4.38 -10.26 4.89
CA SER A 96 5.71 -9.72 4.65
C SER A 96 5.96 -8.42 5.40
N ARG A 97 5.04 -7.97 6.26
CA ARG A 97 5.17 -6.69 6.97
C ARG A 97 6.36 -6.69 7.93
N ASN A 98 6.96 -5.53 8.14
CA ASN A 98 7.87 -5.30 9.24
C ASN A 98 7.10 -5.26 10.58
N PRO A 99 7.34 -6.21 11.52
CA PRO A 99 6.59 -6.28 12.78
C PRO A 99 6.93 -5.15 13.77
N GLN A 100 7.98 -4.37 13.53
CA GLN A 100 8.39 -3.28 14.41
C GLN A 100 7.62 -1.97 14.14
N LEU A 101 6.94 -1.88 13.00
CA LEU A 101 6.22 -0.68 12.55
C LEU A 101 4.73 -0.72 12.93
N PRO A 102 4.03 0.43 12.94
CA PRO A 102 2.62 0.50 13.32
C PRO A 102 1.74 -0.28 12.33
N GLU A 103 1.09 -1.33 12.82
CA GLU A 103 0.32 -2.27 11.99
C GLU A 103 -0.72 -1.57 11.11
N GLN A 104 -1.45 -0.61 11.67
CA GLN A 104 -2.52 0.11 10.96
C GLN A 104 -1.99 0.88 9.74
N LYS A 105 -0.89 1.63 9.89
CA LYS A 105 -0.29 2.38 8.78
C LYS A 105 0.26 1.43 7.70
N ILE A 106 0.90 0.31 8.09
CA ILE A 106 1.39 -0.68 7.13
C ILE A 106 0.25 -1.38 6.40
N ARG A 107 -0.87 -1.65 7.08
CA ARG A 107 -2.09 -2.19 6.47
C ARG A 107 -2.66 -1.23 5.41
N TRP A 108 -2.76 0.06 5.69
CA TRP A 108 -3.22 1.05 4.70
C TRP A 108 -2.32 1.08 3.47
N LEU A 109 -1.00 1.04 3.67
CA LEU A 109 -0.04 0.94 2.57
C LEU A 109 -0.22 -0.36 1.77
N ALA A 110 -0.39 -1.50 2.45
CA ALA A 110 -0.60 -2.79 1.79
C ALA A 110 -1.87 -2.77 0.92
N HIS A 111 -2.97 -2.17 1.40
CA HIS A 111 -4.19 -1.97 0.64
C HIS A 111 -3.98 -1.09 -0.60
N ALA A 112 -3.33 0.07 -0.44
CA ALA A 112 -3.01 0.95 -1.56
C ALA A 112 -2.13 0.25 -2.61
N MET A 113 -1.07 -0.44 -2.18
CA MET A 113 -0.19 -1.23 -3.05
C MET A 113 -0.95 -2.34 -3.79
N THR A 114 -1.79 -3.09 -3.07
CA THR A 114 -2.62 -4.15 -3.65
C THR A 114 -3.53 -3.58 -4.74
N ALA A 115 -4.20 -2.46 -4.49
CA ALA A 115 -5.06 -1.80 -5.47
C ALA A 115 -4.26 -1.30 -6.70
N ALA A 116 -3.09 -0.71 -6.48
CA ALA A 116 -2.20 -0.23 -7.55
C ALA A 116 -1.63 -1.35 -8.44
N CYS A 117 -1.54 -2.59 -7.94
CA CYS A 117 -1.13 -3.74 -8.75
C CYS A 117 -2.02 -3.97 -9.97
N TYR A 118 -3.27 -3.50 -9.95
CA TYR A 118 -4.24 -3.68 -11.03
C TYR A 118 -4.27 -2.53 -12.05
N GLY A 119 -3.32 -1.59 -11.97
CA GLY A 119 -3.09 -0.60 -13.02
C GLY A 119 -2.22 -1.12 -14.16
N GLU A 120 -2.16 -0.34 -15.24
CA GLU A 120 -1.40 -0.68 -16.44
C GLU A 120 0.07 -0.23 -16.39
N HIS A 121 0.42 0.70 -15.49
CA HIS A 121 1.77 1.25 -15.42
C HIS A 121 2.67 0.49 -14.43
N GLU A 122 3.89 0.98 -14.24
CA GLU A 122 4.75 0.52 -13.16
C GLU A 122 4.13 0.85 -11.79
N LEU A 123 4.33 -0.04 -10.81
CA LEU A 123 3.68 0.07 -9.49
C LEU A 123 3.92 1.43 -8.82
N TRP A 124 5.14 1.96 -8.90
CA TRP A 124 5.46 3.26 -8.30
C TRP A 124 4.65 4.39 -8.93
N ARG A 125 4.37 4.32 -10.24
CA ARG A 125 3.61 5.33 -10.98
C ARG A 125 2.12 5.22 -10.68
N ASP A 126 1.57 4.01 -10.62
CA ASP A 126 0.17 3.79 -10.22
C ASP A 126 -0.09 4.17 -8.76
N MET A 127 0.94 4.14 -7.91
CA MET A 127 0.92 4.69 -6.56
C MET A 127 1.18 6.20 -6.52
N GLY A 128 1.50 6.85 -7.64
CA GLY A 128 1.82 8.28 -7.68
C GLY A 128 3.13 8.68 -6.98
N LEU A 129 4.04 7.73 -6.74
CA LEU A 129 5.39 7.99 -6.22
C LEU A 129 6.26 8.73 -7.25
N GLY A 130 7.37 9.31 -6.82
CA GLY A 130 8.26 10.06 -7.70
C GLY A 130 8.99 9.15 -8.69
N ASP A 131 9.52 8.03 -8.19
CA ASP A 131 10.28 7.07 -8.98
C ASP A 131 10.30 5.66 -8.36
N MET A 132 11.10 4.76 -8.95
CA MET A 132 11.31 3.42 -8.42
C MET A 132 12.07 3.42 -7.07
N THR A 133 12.88 4.44 -6.78
CA THR A 133 13.65 4.55 -5.53
C THR A 133 12.73 4.78 -4.34
N ASP A 134 11.71 5.62 -4.50
CA ASP A 134 10.64 5.82 -3.52
C ASP A 134 9.93 4.50 -3.19
N LEU A 135 9.56 3.73 -4.21
CA LEU A 135 8.94 2.41 -4.01
C LEU A 135 9.90 1.43 -3.35
N ALA A 136 11.17 1.39 -3.77
CA ALA A 136 12.18 0.55 -3.17
C ALA A 136 12.38 0.89 -1.69
N ARG A 137 12.32 2.18 -1.32
CA ARG A 137 12.38 2.65 0.07
C ARG A 137 11.19 2.16 0.89
N LEU A 138 9.97 2.28 0.37
CA LEU A 138 8.76 1.72 1.01
C LEU A 138 8.90 0.20 1.21
N MET A 139 9.31 -0.53 0.16
CA MET A 139 9.49 -1.98 0.21
C MET A 139 10.55 -2.39 1.23
N GLN A 140 11.69 -1.70 1.26
CA GLN A 140 12.79 -2.00 2.19
C GLN A 140 12.36 -1.83 3.65
N VAL A 141 11.61 -0.78 3.96
CA VAL A 141 11.25 -0.46 5.35
C VAL A 141 10.00 -1.23 5.79
N CYS A 142 8.97 -1.25 4.96
CA CYS A 142 7.64 -1.76 5.30
C CYS A 142 7.48 -3.26 5.00
N PHE A 143 8.16 -3.78 3.97
CA PHE A 143 8.04 -5.17 3.54
C PHE A 143 9.42 -5.85 3.29
N PRO A 144 10.33 -5.89 4.29
CA PRO A 144 11.70 -6.38 4.10
C PRO A 144 11.82 -7.76 3.44
N PRO A 145 11.01 -8.78 3.83
CA PRO A 145 11.05 -10.11 3.19
C PRO A 145 10.74 -10.11 1.68
N LEU A 146 9.99 -9.13 1.17
CA LEU A 146 9.76 -8.98 -0.27
C LEU A 146 10.89 -8.21 -0.93
N TYR A 147 11.39 -7.17 -0.27
CA TYR A 147 12.53 -6.39 -0.76
C TYR A 147 13.78 -7.27 -0.98
N GLU A 148 14.10 -8.14 -0.02
CA GLU A 148 15.24 -9.07 -0.11
C GLU A 148 15.13 -10.07 -1.28
N ARG A 149 13.90 -10.31 -1.75
CA ARG A 149 13.60 -11.25 -2.85
C ARG A 149 13.57 -10.59 -4.22
N GLN A 150 13.67 -9.26 -4.27
CA GLN A 150 13.65 -8.50 -5.51
C GLN A 150 14.91 -8.78 -6.33
N ARG A 151 14.73 -9.13 -7.60
CA ARG A 151 15.84 -9.43 -8.53
C ARG A 151 16.12 -8.23 -9.43
N ILE A 152 17.39 -8.06 -9.82
CA ILE A 152 17.79 -7.06 -10.81
C ILE A 152 17.02 -7.32 -12.12
N GLY A 153 16.40 -6.28 -12.67
CA GLY A 153 15.62 -6.33 -13.92
C GLY A 153 14.19 -6.86 -13.78
N GLN A 154 13.77 -7.32 -12.59
CA GLN A 154 12.39 -7.69 -12.31
C GLN A 154 11.61 -6.47 -11.83
N ASN A 155 10.40 -6.22 -12.36
CA ASN A 155 9.55 -5.17 -11.80
C ASN A 155 8.77 -5.67 -10.56
N TRP A 156 8.31 -4.75 -9.72
CA TRP A 156 7.66 -5.11 -8.45
C TRP A 156 6.34 -5.88 -8.64
N LYS A 157 5.56 -5.57 -9.68
CA LYS A 157 4.31 -6.32 -9.97
C LYS A 157 4.63 -7.78 -10.34
N GLN A 158 5.68 -8.02 -11.13
CA GLN A 158 6.15 -9.36 -11.47
C GLN A 158 6.62 -10.14 -10.23
N LEU A 159 7.35 -9.51 -9.32
CA LEU A 159 7.73 -10.15 -8.05
C LEU A 159 6.49 -10.55 -7.26
N LEU A 160 5.55 -9.62 -7.05
CA LEU A 160 4.35 -9.86 -6.26
C LEU A 160 3.48 -10.97 -6.88
N LEU A 161 3.30 -10.95 -8.20
CA LEU A 161 2.58 -11.98 -8.93
C LEU A 161 3.28 -13.35 -8.86
N SER A 162 4.61 -13.43 -8.94
CA SER A 162 5.30 -14.71 -8.81
C SER A 162 5.09 -15.29 -7.40
N ARG A 163 5.23 -14.45 -6.37
CA ARG A 163 5.03 -14.86 -4.97
C ARG A 163 3.61 -15.28 -4.65
N LEU A 164 2.62 -14.70 -5.33
CA LEU A 164 1.22 -15.09 -5.20
C LEU A 164 0.96 -16.53 -5.69
N HIS A 165 1.71 -16.98 -6.70
CA HIS A 165 1.55 -18.33 -7.28
C HIS A 165 2.49 -19.37 -6.66
N ASP A 166 3.58 -18.95 -6.01
CA ASP A 166 4.56 -19.82 -5.36
C ASP A 166 4.14 -20.31 -3.96
N GLY A 167 3.02 -19.80 -3.41
CA GLY A 167 2.50 -20.11 -2.07
C GLY A 167 1.16 -20.83 -2.08
#